data_AF-A0A7C3WIY9-F1
#
_entry.id   AF-A0A7C3WIY9-F1
#
_cell.length_a   1.000
_cell.length_b   1.000
_cell.length_c   1.000
_cell.angle_alpha   90.00
_cell.angle_beta   90.00
_cell.angle_gamma   90.00
#
_symmetry.space_group_name_H-M   'P 1'
#
loop_
_entity.id
_entity.type
_entity.pdbx_description
1 polymer ?
#
loop_
_entity_poly.entity_id
_entity_poly.type
_entity_poly.pdbx_seq_one_letter_code
_entity_poly.pdbx_strand_id
1 'polypeptide(L)'
;MDTDVFPQRIAWLGVHPLGRAVAALRPGTAFVDVRPGRALGWEDVTAAAGFAPDLLVYADQSLPPPLPGVAEFPCRTLFYCVDSHIHGWYPAYAAAFDLCAVSLKDHLPHFERLMGPERVLWLPPMPRPEDAPLPGVPEWDLLF
;
A
#
# COMPACT_ATOMS: atom_id res chain seq x y z
N MET A 1 24.65 8.62 5.83
CA MET A 1 23.66 7.71 5.22
C MET A 1 23.45 8.23 3.82
N ASP A 2 23.95 7.52 2.81
CA ASP A 2 23.76 7.89 1.42
C ASP A 2 22.27 7.85 1.08
N THR A 3 21.70 9.01 0.76
CA THR A 3 20.30 9.15 0.35
C THR A 3 20.05 8.65 -1.07
N ASP A 4 21.10 8.26 -1.79
CA ASP A 4 21.08 7.83 -3.20
C ASP A 4 20.45 6.43 -3.44
N VAL A 5 20.15 5.68 -2.38
CA VAL A 5 19.54 4.33 -2.50
C VAL A 5 18.00 4.38 -2.42
N PHE A 6 17.42 5.52 -2.05
CA PHE A 6 15.96 5.62 -1.90
C PHE A 6 15.29 6.03 -3.22
N PRO A 7 14.13 5.43 -3.58
CA PRO A 7 13.38 5.81 -4.77
C PRO A 7 13.01 7.29 -4.72
N GLN A 8 13.29 8.00 -5.81
CA GLN A 8 13.08 9.44 -5.91
C GLN A 8 11.71 9.78 -6.50
N ARG A 9 11.16 8.88 -7.35
CA ARG A 9 9.87 9.03 -8.01
C ARG A 9 8.93 7.92 -7.57
N ILE A 10 7.93 8.28 -6.76
CA ILE A 10 6.97 7.33 -6.20
C ILE A 10 5.60 7.58 -6.82
N ALA A 11 4.98 6.55 -7.38
CA ALA A 11 3.56 6.58 -7.71
C ALA A 11 2.77 5.93 -6.57
N TRP A 12 2.00 6.73 -5.84
CA TRP A 12 1.13 6.27 -4.76
C TRP A 12 -0.31 6.14 -5.25
N LEU A 13 -0.80 4.92 -5.32
CA LEU A 13 -2.15 4.59 -5.76
C LEU A 13 -3.06 4.37 -4.54
N GLY A 14 -4.20 5.05 -4.55
CA GLY A 14 -5.21 4.94 -3.51
C GLY A 14 -5.06 5.93 -2.35
N VAL A 15 -6.10 6.01 -1.53
CA VAL A 15 -6.24 7.02 -0.47
C VAL A 15 -5.92 6.40 0.89
N HIS A 16 -4.76 6.73 1.45
CA HIS A 16 -4.38 6.31 2.80
C HIS A 16 -3.50 7.38 3.48
N PRO A 17 -3.65 7.66 4.80
CA PRO A 17 -2.89 8.69 5.51
C PRO A 17 -1.36 8.55 5.37
N LEU A 18 -0.87 7.32 5.35
CA LEU A 18 0.55 7.00 5.13
C LEU A 18 1.12 7.65 3.86
N GLY A 19 0.35 7.74 2.78
CA GLY A 19 0.82 8.32 1.53
C GLY A 19 1.18 9.80 1.67
N ARG A 20 0.44 10.55 2.49
CA ARG A 20 0.76 11.97 2.80
C ARG A 20 2.04 12.09 3.62
N ALA A 21 2.25 11.21 4.60
CA ALA A 21 3.49 11.16 5.36
C ALA A 21 4.70 10.83 4.47
N VAL A 22 4.53 9.90 3.53
CA VAL A 22 5.56 9.59 2.52
C VAL A 22 5.86 10.80 1.65
N ALA A 23 4.84 11.49 1.13
CA ALA A 23 5.03 12.67 0.29
C ALA A 23 5.75 13.83 1.03
N ALA A 24 5.54 13.97 2.34
CA ALA A 24 6.26 14.95 3.15
C ALA A 24 7.77 14.64 3.25
N LEU A 25 8.15 13.35 3.28
CA LEU A 25 9.55 12.90 3.28
C LEU A 25 10.14 12.80 1.86
N ARG A 26 9.29 12.63 0.85
CA ARG A 26 9.62 12.42 -0.55
C ARG A 26 8.72 13.27 -1.44
N PRO A 27 9.07 14.54 -1.67
CA PRO A 27 8.28 15.46 -2.50
C PRO A 27 8.04 14.98 -3.94
N GLY A 28 8.84 14.03 -4.46
CA GLY A 28 8.64 13.37 -5.75
C GLY A 28 7.54 12.30 -5.80
N THR A 29 6.64 12.28 -4.81
CA THR A 29 5.50 11.35 -4.75
C THR A 29 4.31 11.92 -5.52
N ALA A 30 3.88 11.23 -6.57
CA ALA A 30 2.63 11.51 -7.27
C ALA A 30 1.49 10.63 -6.74
N PHE A 31 0.32 11.21 -6.56
CA PHE A 31 -0.88 10.47 -6.15
C PHE A 31 -1.72 10.14 -7.39
N VAL A 32 -1.99 8.86 -7.59
CA VAL A 32 -2.79 8.33 -8.70
C VAL A 32 -4.12 7.83 -8.15
N ASP A 33 -5.21 8.37 -8.68
CA ASP A 33 -6.57 8.01 -8.30
C ASP A 33 -6.93 6.62 -8.83
N VAL A 34 -7.45 5.76 -7.95
CA VAL A 34 -7.94 4.43 -8.29
C VAL A 34 -9.45 4.43 -8.10
N ARG A 35 -10.17 4.06 -9.16
CA ARG A 35 -11.64 4.09 -9.18
C ARG A 35 -12.22 2.69 -9.30
N PRO A 36 -13.37 2.42 -8.66
CA PRO A 36 -14.09 1.16 -8.85
C PRO A 36 -14.32 0.85 -10.32
N GLY A 37 -14.04 -0.40 -10.73
CA GLY A 37 -14.28 -0.87 -12.10
C GLY A 37 -13.29 -0.37 -13.16
N ARG A 38 -12.28 0.43 -12.78
CA ARG A 38 -11.20 0.85 -13.69
C ARG A 38 -9.92 0.06 -13.40
N ALA A 39 -9.48 -0.71 -14.39
CA ALA A 39 -8.14 -1.25 -14.41
C ALA A 39 -7.13 -0.18 -14.85
N LEU A 40 -5.93 -0.21 -14.28
CA LEU A 40 -4.83 0.70 -14.59
C LEU A 40 -3.64 -0.14 -15.05
N GLY A 41 -3.24 0.05 -16.32
CA GLY A 41 -1.98 -0.49 -16.84
C GLY A 41 -0.81 0.44 -16.52
N TRP A 42 0.39 0.01 -16.93
CA TRP A 42 1.61 0.82 -16.77
C TRP A 42 1.49 2.21 -17.43
N GLU A 43 0.93 2.26 -18.64
CA GLU A 43 0.74 3.53 -19.37
C GLU A 43 -0.23 4.46 -18.63
N ASP A 44 -1.32 3.94 -18.06
CA ASP A 44 -2.24 4.73 -17.25
C ASP A 44 -1.55 5.34 -16.02
N VAL A 45 -0.75 4.52 -15.32
CA VAL A 45 -0.05 4.95 -14.10
C VAL A 45 0.97 6.03 -14.43
N THR A 46 1.79 5.83 -15.46
CA THR A 46 2.82 6.81 -15.85
C THR A 46 2.23 8.10 -16.38
N ALA A 47 1.13 8.03 -17.14
CA ALA A 47 0.40 9.20 -17.60
C ALA A 47 -0.19 9.99 -16.43
N ALA A 48 -0.80 9.30 -15.45
CA ALA A 48 -1.37 9.94 -14.27
C ALA A 48 -0.31 10.51 -13.32
N ALA A 49 0.81 9.83 -13.15
CA ALA A 49 1.93 10.28 -12.32
C ALA A 49 2.75 11.40 -12.97
N GLY A 50 2.73 11.50 -14.31
CA GLY A 50 3.56 12.42 -15.08
C GLY A 50 5.01 11.95 -15.25
N PHE A 51 5.34 10.73 -14.83
CA PHE A 51 6.67 10.13 -14.92
C PHE A 51 6.60 8.61 -14.85
N ALA A 52 7.69 7.94 -15.25
CA ALA A 52 7.92 6.53 -14.95
C ALA A 52 8.40 6.40 -13.48
N PRO A 53 7.62 5.81 -12.56
CA PRO A 53 8.02 5.68 -11.16
C PRO A 53 9.20 4.71 -11.00
N ASP A 54 10.01 4.95 -9.96
CA ASP A 54 11.00 3.96 -9.50
C ASP A 54 10.35 2.95 -8.53
N LEU A 55 9.29 3.40 -7.85
CA LEU A 55 8.45 2.62 -6.94
C LEU A 55 6.96 2.95 -7.16
N LEU A 56 6.16 1.92 -7.37
CA LEU A 56 4.70 1.97 -7.32
C LEU A 56 4.24 1.40 -5.98
N VAL A 57 3.45 2.17 -5.23
CA VAL A 57 2.77 1.73 -4.02
C VAL A 57 1.27 1.67 -4.31
N TYR A 58 0.64 0.51 -4.13
CA TYR A 58 -0.80 0.41 -4.08
C TYR A 58 -1.24 0.29 -2.62
N ALA A 59 -1.92 1.32 -2.11
CA ALA A 59 -2.59 1.26 -0.82
C ALA A 59 -3.99 0.69 -1.03
N ASP A 60 -4.31 -0.39 -0.31
CA ASP A 60 -5.59 -1.06 -0.43
C ASP A 60 -6.78 -0.10 -0.24
N GLN A 61 -7.83 -0.34 -1.03
CA GLN A 61 -9.10 0.39 -0.97
C GLN A 61 -10.31 -0.55 -1.00
N SER A 62 -10.11 -1.85 -0.73
CA SER A 62 -11.16 -2.88 -0.81
C SER A 62 -11.90 -2.91 -2.17
N LEU A 63 -11.19 -2.55 -3.24
CA LEU A 63 -11.70 -2.60 -4.61
C LEU A 63 -11.28 -3.92 -5.29
N PRO A 64 -11.98 -4.35 -6.35
CA PRO A 64 -11.47 -5.41 -7.22
C PRO A 64 -10.06 -5.08 -7.70
N PRO A 65 -9.19 -6.09 -7.95
CA PRO A 65 -7.78 -5.89 -8.32
C PRO A 65 -7.58 -4.84 -9.43
N PRO A 66 -7.05 -3.64 -9.12
CA PRO A 66 -7.04 -2.53 -10.07
C PRO A 66 -5.84 -2.55 -11.02
N LEU A 67 -4.79 -3.31 -10.71
CA LEU A 67 -3.54 -3.35 -11.48
C LEU A 67 -3.34 -4.71 -12.14
N PRO A 68 -3.96 -4.97 -13.31
CA PRO A 68 -3.66 -6.17 -14.08
C PRO A 68 -2.21 -6.11 -14.60
N GLY A 69 -1.51 -7.24 -14.59
CA GLY A 69 -0.16 -7.33 -15.12
C GLY A 69 0.91 -6.61 -14.29
N VAL A 70 0.63 -6.24 -13.03
CA VAL A 70 1.57 -5.50 -12.16
C VAL A 70 2.95 -6.16 -12.03
N ALA A 71 3.02 -7.50 -12.18
CA ALA A 71 4.27 -8.26 -12.17
C ALA A 71 5.22 -7.91 -13.34
N GLU A 72 4.72 -7.29 -14.41
CA GLU A 72 5.50 -6.90 -15.60
C GLU A 72 5.87 -5.41 -15.58
N PHE A 73 5.45 -4.65 -14.57
CA PHE A 73 5.73 -3.22 -14.53
C PHE A 73 7.24 -2.98 -14.35
N PRO A 74 7.86 -2.08 -15.12
CA PRO A 74 9.31 -1.87 -15.10
C PRO A 74 9.77 -0.98 -13.92
N CYS A 75 9.22 -1.22 -12.73
CA CYS A 75 9.58 -0.54 -11.48
C CYS A 75 9.37 -1.47 -10.29
N ARG A 76 9.84 -1.09 -9.10
CA ARG A 76 9.49 -1.85 -7.90
C ARG A 76 8.04 -1.63 -7.52
N THR A 77 7.37 -2.67 -7.07
CA THR A 77 5.95 -2.66 -6.75
C THR A 77 5.73 -3.08 -5.30
N LEU A 78 4.91 -2.33 -4.58
CA LEU A 78 4.55 -2.60 -3.19
C LEU A 78 3.04 -2.59 -3.02
N PHE A 79 2.48 -3.68 -2.52
CA PHE A 79 1.08 -3.72 -2.08
C PHE A 79 1.00 -3.50 -0.57
N TYR A 80 0.38 -2.40 -0.16
CA TYR A 80 0.06 -2.14 1.24
C TYR A 80 -1.37 -2.59 1.53
N CYS A 81 -1.47 -3.81 2.04
CA CYS A 81 -2.69 -4.53 2.33
C CYS A 81 -3.20 -4.20 3.74
N VAL A 82 -4.27 -3.42 3.79
CA VAL A 82 -4.98 -3.06 5.02
C VAL A 82 -6.18 -3.99 5.18
N ASP A 83 -6.55 -4.30 6.42
CA ASP A 83 -7.72 -5.10 6.78
C ASP A 83 -7.82 -6.43 6.01
N SER A 84 -6.71 -7.16 5.95
CA SER A 84 -6.57 -8.33 5.06
C SER A 84 -7.54 -9.51 5.34
N HIS A 85 -8.38 -9.40 6.37
CA HIS A 85 -9.46 -10.34 6.68
C HIS A 85 -10.69 -10.19 5.76
N ILE A 86 -10.87 -9.04 5.11
CA ILE A 86 -12.10 -8.76 4.34
C ILE A 86 -12.14 -9.49 2.99
N HIS A 87 -10.97 -9.87 2.45
CA HIS A 87 -10.85 -10.48 1.12
C HIS A 87 -9.86 -11.65 1.11
N GLY A 88 -10.38 -12.86 0.88
CA GLY A 88 -9.54 -14.07 0.77
C GLY A 88 -8.60 -14.10 -0.44
N TRP A 89 -8.78 -13.19 -1.41
CA TRP A 89 -7.95 -13.11 -2.62
C TRP A 89 -6.67 -12.27 -2.44
N TYR A 90 -6.55 -11.49 -1.37
CA TYR A 90 -5.40 -10.59 -1.17
C TYR A 90 -4.04 -11.27 -1.23
N PRO A 91 -3.80 -12.43 -0.61
CA PRO A 91 -2.47 -13.05 -0.62
C PRO A 91 -2.05 -13.52 -2.03
N ALA A 92 -3.02 -14.03 -2.81
CA ALA A 92 -2.77 -14.41 -4.20
C ALA A 92 -2.48 -13.18 -5.07
N TYR A 93 -3.19 -12.07 -4.83
CA TYR A 93 -2.93 -10.82 -5.54
C TYR A 93 -1.59 -10.20 -5.15
N ALA A 94 -1.23 -10.22 -3.87
CA ALA A 94 0.03 -9.73 -3.34
C ALA A 94 1.24 -10.42 -3.97
N ALA A 95 1.12 -11.71 -4.32
CA ALA A 95 2.20 -12.47 -4.97
C ALA A 95 2.67 -11.89 -6.32
N ALA A 96 1.83 -11.08 -6.98
CA ALA A 96 2.20 -10.38 -8.21
C ALA A 96 3.07 -9.12 -7.98
N PHE A 97 3.21 -8.65 -6.74
CA PHE A 97 4.02 -7.47 -6.38
C PHE A 97 5.40 -7.89 -5.88
N ASP A 98 6.41 -7.03 -5.97
CA ASP A 98 7.74 -7.32 -5.40
C ASP A 98 7.68 -7.45 -3.87
N LEU A 99 6.96 -6.54 -3.21
CA LEU A 99 6.82 -6.47 -1.76
C LEU A 99 5.34 -6.37 -1.35
N CYS A 100 5.02 -6.89 -0.18
CA CYS A 100 3.73 -6.67 0.46
C CYS A 100 3.93 -6.22 1.91
N ALA A 101 3.23 -5.14 2.29
CA ALA A 101 3.10 -4.74 3.67
C ALA A 101 1.68 -5.11 4.15
N VAL A 102 1.58 -5.84 5.25
CA VAL A 102 0.29 -6.30 5.81
C VAL A 102 0.04 -5.58 7.13
N SER A 103 -1.17 -5.06 7.33
CA SER A 103 -1.52 -4.34 8.58
C SER A 103 -1.79 -5.25 9.76
N LEU A 104 -2.44 -6.39 9.51
CA LEU A 104 -2.76 -7.41 10.51
C LEU A 104 -1.56 -8.34 10.70
N LYS A 105 -0.91 -8.23 11.87
CA LYS A 105 0.36 -8.92 12.16
C LYS A 105 0.22 -10.44 12.15
N ASP A 106 -0.90 -10.95 12.64
CA ASP A 106 -1.25 -12.36 12.67
C ASP A 106 -1.51 -12.95 11.28
N HIS A 107 -1.74 -12.10 10.26
CA HIS A 107 -1.89 -12.53 8.87
C HIS A 107 -0.56 -12.71 8.13
N LEU A 108 0.58 -12.25 8.69
CA LEU A 108 1.89 -12.38 8.04
C LEU A 108 2.18 -13.81 7.56
N PRO A 109 2.04 -14.88 8.37
CA PRO A 109 2.41 -16.24 7.94
C PRO A 109 1.67 -16.70 6.69
N HIS A 110 0.45 -16.17 6.48
CA HIS A 110 -0.35 -16.52 5.32
C HIS A 110 0.21 -15.92 4.02
N PHE A 111 0.64 -14.66 4.07
CA PHE A 111 1.29 -13.97 2.94
C PHE A 111 2.71 -14.51 2.70
N GLU A 112 3.49 -14.73 3.76
CA GLU A 112 4.86 -15.26 3.68
C GLU A 112 4.89 -16.62 2.98
N ARG A 113 3.88 -17.47 3.18
CA ARG A 113 3.78 -18.77 2.51
C ARG A 113 3.69 -18.67 0.98
N LEU A 114 3.12 -17.59 0.45
CA LEU A 114 2.96 -17.38 -0.99
C LEU A 114 4.09 -16.53 -1.59
N MET A 115 4.59 -15.57 -0.83
CA MET A 115 5.56 -14.59 -1.34
C MET A 115 7.01 -14.87 -0.93
N GLY A 116 7.23 -15.58 0.17
CA GLY A 116 8.52 -15.63 0.87
C GLY A 116 8.60 -14.59 1.98
N PRO A 117 9.24 -14.90 3.14
CA PRO A 117 9.32 -13.99 4.28
C PRO A 117 10.10 -12.71 4.02
N GLU A 118 11.03 -12.72 3.05
CA GLU A 118 11.83 -11.56 2.65
C GLU A 118 11.02 -10.52 1.86
N ARG A 119 9.83 -10.90 1.38
CA ARG A 119 8.95 -10.03 0.57
C ARG A 119 7.77 -9.48 1.34
N VAL A 120 7.59 -9.91 2.60
CA VAL A 120 6.45 -9.52 3.43
C VAL A 120 6.94 -8.75 4.65
N LEU A 121 6.30 -7.62 4.91
CA LEU A 121 6.64 -6.73 6.02
C LEU A 121 5.37 -6.45 6.83
N TRP A 122 5.52 -6.30 8.14
CA TRP A 122 4.46 -5.75 8.97
C TRP A 122 4.55 -4.24 9.00
N LEU A 123 3.45 -3.57 8.64
CA LEU A 123 3.29 -2.13 8.87
C LEU A 123 1.93 -1.92 9.53
N PRO A 124 1.86 -1.43 10.77
CA PRO A 124 0.58 -1.25 11.45
C PRO A 124 -0.29 -0.21 10.73
N PRO A 125 -1.62 -0.29 10.87
CA PRO A 125 -2.49 0.76 10.35
C PRO A 125 -2.10 2.10 10.96
N MET A 126 -2.05 3.14 10.11
CA MET A 126 -1.71 4.49 10.54
C MET A 126 -3.01 5.25 10.85
N PRO A 127 -3.32 5.56 12.12
CA PRO A 127 -4.47 6.40 12.43
C PRO A 127 -4.25 7.79 11.87
N ARG A 128 -5.34 8.49 11.54
CA ARG A 128 -5.26 9.91 11.22
C ARG A 128 -5.03 10.67 12.53
N PRO A 129 -4.35 11.84 12.49
CA PRO A 129 -4.18 12.67 13.68
C PRO A 129 -5.50 12.98 14.40
N GLU A 130 -6.59 13.13 13.65
CA GLU A 130 -7.95 13.36 14.17
C GLU A 130 -8.63 12.13 14.80
N ASP A 131 -8.08 10.92 14.61
CA ASP A 131 -8.60 9.68 15.23
C ASP A 131 -8.10 9.53 16.68
N ALA A 132 -7.46 10.56 17.25
CA ALA A 132 -7.06 10.56 18.66
C ALA A 132 -8.29 10.38 19.57
N PRO A 133 -8.18 9.55 20.62
CA PRO A 133 -9.29 9.34 21.54
C PRO A 133 -9.71 10.67 22.17
N LEU A 134 -11.01 10.96 22.12
CA LEU A 134 -11.57 12.12 22.80
C LEU A 134 -11.39 11.95 24.32
N PRO A 135 -11.14 13.04 25.07
CA PRO A 135 -11.14 12.99 26.52
C PRO A 135 -12.49 12.46 27.04
N GLY A 136 -12.48 11.37 27.81
CA GLY A 136 -13.69 10.75 28.33
C GLY A 136 -13.38 9.63 29.32
N VAL A 137 -14.39 9.26 30.13
CA VAL A 137 -14.33 8.03 30.92
C VAL A 137 -14.66 6.88 29.96
N PRO A 138 -13.81 5.86 29.82
CA PRO A 138 -14.14 4.68 29.04
C PRO A 138 -15.47 4.10 29.51
N GLU A 139 -16.48 4.09 28.63
CA GLU A 139 -17.78 3.46 28.91
C GLU A 139 -17.66 1.93 28.81
N TRP A 140 -16.71 1.47 28.00
CA TRP A 140 -16.47 0.06 27.71
C TRP A 140 -14.99 -0.26 27.81
N ASP A 141 -14.66 -1.38 28.45
CA ASP A 141 -13.32 -1.98 28.40
C ASP A 141 -13.12 -2.68 27.05
N LEU A 142 -13.05 -1.90 25.97
CA LEU A 142 -12.61 -2.42 24.67
C LEU A 142 -11.08 -2.43 24.66
N LEU A 143 -10.51 -3.62 24.84
CA LEU A 143 -9.12 -3.90 24.50
C LEU A 143 -9.03 -3.98 22.97
N PHE A 144 -8.55 -2.91 22.35
CA PHE A 144 -8.06 -2.96 20.97
C PHE A 144 -6.66 -3.59 20.93
#